data_AF-A0A963MZN0-F1
#
_entry.id   AF-A0A963MZN0-F1
#
_cell.length_a   1.000
_cell.length_b   1.000
_cell.length_c   1.000
_cell.angle_alpha   90.00
_cell.angle_beta   90.00
_cell.angle_gamma   90.00
#
_symmetry.space_group_name_H-M   'P 1'
#
loop_
_entity.id
_entity.type
_entity.pdbx_description
1 polymer ?
#
loop_
_entity_poly.entity_id
_entity_poly.type
_entity_poly.pdbx_seq_one_letter_code
_entity_poly.pdbx_strand_id
1 'polypeptide(L)'
;MTTPRLASRRRFIRSLAVGSAAVSSASLLTACGGGGDDRRLSFRHGVASGDPLADRVVVWTRVTPEADGEVRVRWQMAEDSDFTRIVAEGTTTTAADR
;
A
#
# COMPACT_ATOMS: atom_id res chain seq x y z
N MET A 1 34.98 19.98 -0.81
CA MET A 1 34.53 20.29 0.56
C MET A 1 34.59 21.80 0.69
N THR A 2 33.52 22.58 0.88
CA THR A 2 32.25 22.40 1.59
C THR A 2 31.21 23.39 1.03
N THR A 3 29.95 22.97 1.02
CA THR A 3 28.73 23.56 0.44
C THR A 3 28.28 24.92 0.99
N PRO A 4 27.77 25.87 0.17
CA PRO A 4 26.95 26.98 0.64
C PRO A 4 25.47 26.56 0.83
N ARG A 5 24.88 27.14 1.89
CA ARG A 5 23.59 26.80 2.50
C ARG A 5 22.39 27.24 1.65
N LEU A 6 21.46 26.32 1.52
CA LEU A 6 20.01 26.43 1.27
C LEU A 6 19.41 27.83 1.52
N ALA A 7 19.22 28.62 0.46
CA ALA A 7 18.27 29.71 0.48
C ALA A 7 17.63 29.90 -0.91
N SER A 8 16.31 30.10 -0.91
CA SER A 8 15.53 30.62 -2.04
C SER A 8 14.92 29.63 -3.04
N ARG A 9 14.37 28.51 -2.58
CA ARG A 9 13.22 27.88 -3.26
C ARG A 9 11.86 28.41 -2.78
N ARG A 10 11.78 28.85 -1.51
CA ARG A 10 10.57 29.40 -0.87
C ARG A 10 10.14 30.78 -1.36
N ARG A 11 10.99 31.52 -2.08
CA ARG A 11 10.66 32.89 -2.55
C ARG A 11 10.00 32.89 -3.93
N PHE A 12 10.19 31.84 -4.72
CA PHE A 12 9.61 31.75 -6.07
C PHE A 12 8.09 31.47 -6.05
N ILE A 13 7.59 30.77 -5.03
CA ILE A 13 6.16 30.43 -4.92
C ILE A 13 5.30 31.61 -4.44
N ARG A 14 5.91 32.72 -3.97
CA ARG A 14 5.16 33.88 -3.47
C ARG A 14 4.72 34.89 -4.53
N SER A 15 5.10 34.72 -5.80
CA SER A 15 4.86 35.72 -6.85
C SER A 15 3.60 35.49 -7.72
N LEU A 16 2.71 34.56 -7.37
CA LEU A 16 1.45 34.34 -8.11
C LEU A 16 0.21 34.70 -7.27
N ALA A 17 0.18 35.92 -6.75
CA ALA A 17 -1.00 36.46 -6.07
C ALA A 17 -1.25 37.91 -6.45
N VAL A 18 -1.38 38.20 -7.75
CA VAL A 18 -2.17 39.35 -8.23
C VAL A 18 -2.83 38.95 -9.55
N GLY A 19 -4.15 38.81 -9.54
CA GLY A 19 -4.94 38.51 -10.74
C GLY A 19 -6.35 38.03 -10.38
N SER A 20 -7.23 38.95 -9.98
CA SER A 20 -8.63 38.66 -9.70
C SER A 20 -9.46 38.66 -10.99
N ALA A 21 -10.07 37.52 -11.36
CA ALA A 21 -11.34 37.48 -12.10
C ALA A 21 -11.90 36.04 -12.20
N ALA A 22 -12.90 35.77 -11.35
CA ALA A 22 -14.15 35.02 -11.57
C ALA A 22 -14.20 33.56 -12.10
N VAL A 23 -15.22 32.87 -11.57
CA VAL A 23 -15.99 31.73 -12.11
C VAL A 23 -15.57 30.31 -11.67
N SER A 24 -16.41 29.78 -10.77
CA SER A 24 -16.92 28.40 -10.64
C SER A 24 -15.98 27.22 -10.33
N SER A 25 -16.32 26.56 -9.21
CA SER A 25 -16.32 25.11 -9.00
C SER A 25 -15.07 24.33 -9.44
N ALA A 26 -14.07 24.25 -8.59
CA ALA A 26 -13.19 23.10 -8.58
C ALA A 26 -12.57 22.94 -7.19
N SER A 27 -13.23 22.14 -6.34
CA SER A 27 -12.57 21.47 -5.23
C SER A 27 -11.42 20.65 -5.82
N LEU A 28 -10.21 21.19 -5.83
CA LEU A 28 -9.02 20.46 -6.24
C LEU A 28 -8.66 19.47 -5.13
N LEU A 29 -9.39 18.35 -5.12
CA LEU A 29 -8.99 17.13 -4.45
C LEU A 29 -7.63 16.73 -5.03
N THR A 30 -6.55 17.17 -4.39
CA THR A 30 -5.23 16.58 -4.62
C THR A 30 -5.19 15.26 -3.86
N ALA A 31 -5.84 14.26 -4.45
CA ALA A 31 -5.63 12.86 -4.10
C ALA A 31 -4.61 12.29 -5.08
N CYS A 32 -3.34 12.68 -4.95
CA CYS A 32 -2.25 11.86 -5.49
C CYS A 32 -2.01 10.73 -4.49
N GLY A 33 -2.94 9.78 -4.51
CA GLY A 33 -2.87 8.55 -3.75
C GLY A 33 -1.79 7.62 -4.32
N GLY A 34 -1.26 6.79 -3.42
CA GLY A 34 -0.52 5.60 -3.77
C GLY A 34 1.00 5.74 -3.71
N GLY A 35 1.56 5.87 -2.51
CA GLY A 35 2.91 5.34 -2.24
C GLY A 35 2.88 3.80 -2.23
N GLY A 36 2.32 3.22 -3.29
CA GLY A 36 2.29 1.79 -3.51
C GLY A 36 3.69 1.36 -3.90
N ASP A 37 4.21 0.36 -3.20
CA ASP A 37 5.37 -0.36 -3.65
C ASP A 37 4.98 -1.08 -4.96
N ASP A 38 5.32 -0.52 -6.12
CA ASP A 38 5.09 -1.08 -7.47
C ASP A 38 5.88 -2.39 -7.70
N ARG A 39 6.23 -3.10 -6.63
CA ARG A 39 6.80 -4.44 -6.69
C ARG A 39 5.74 -5.40 -7.20
N ARG A 40 6.00 -6.02 -8.34
CA ARG A 40 5.23 -7.17 -8.79
C ARG A 40 5.42 -8.32 -7.80
N LEU A 41 4.29 -8.82 -7.28
CA LEU A 41 4.21 -9.94 -6.37
C LEU A 41 3.52 -11.11 -7.06
N SER A 42 3.93 -12.33 -6.77
CA SER A 42 3.30 -13.55 -7.28
C SER A 42 3.22 -14.64 -6.21
N PHE A 43 2.22 -15.52 -6.32
CA PHE A 43 2.04 -16.69 -5.45
C PHE A 43 2.38 -17.97 -6.19
N ARG A 44 3.66 -18.15 -6.55
CA ARG A 44 4.12 -19.30 -7.36
C ARG A 44 3.92 -20.66 -6.67
N HIS A 45 3.74 -20.66 -5.36
CA HIS A 45 3.56 -21.87 -4.54
C HIS A 45 2.10 -22.07 -4.11
N GLY A 46 1.19 -21.20 -4.58
CA GLY A 46 -0.21 -21.25 -4.21
C GLY A 46 -0.49 -20.90 -2.75
N VAL A 47 -1.64 -21.38 -2.28
CA VAL A 47 -2.14 -21.23 -0.91
C VAL A 47 -2.58 -22.62 -0.43
N ALA A 48 -2.34 -22.91 0.84
CA ALA A 48 -2.77 -24.15 1.47
C ALA A 48 -3.40 -23.87 2.84
N SER A 49 -4.19 -24.82 3.33
CA SER A 49 -4.69 -24.86 4.70
C SER A 49 -4.30 -26.17 5.39
N GLY A 50 -4.21 -26.18 6.71
CA GLY A 50 -3.83 -27.36 7.49
C GLY A 50 -3.98 -27.19 9.00
N ASP A 51 -3.66 -28.25 9.75
CA ASP A 51 -3.72 -28.32 11.22
C ASP A 51 -5.04 -27.77 11.82
N PRO A 52 -6.20 -28.36 11.46
CA PRO A 52 -7.48 -27.90 11.96
C PRO A 52 -7.67 -28.28 13.45
N LEU A 53 -8.20 -27.34 14.21
CA LEU A 53 -8.79 -27.54 15.53
C LEU A 53 -10.27 -27.16 15.49
N ALA A 54 -10.98 -27.33 16.60
CA ALA A 54 -12.44 -27.14 16.63
C ALA A 54 -12.90 -25.73 16.19
N ASP A 55 -12.04 -24.72 16.32
CA ASP A 55 -12.33 -23.31 16.11
C ASP A 55 -11.29 -22.58 15.24
N ARG A 56 -10.28 -23.28 14.71
CA ARG A 56 -9.18 -22.65 13.97
C ARG A 56 -8.51 -23.58 12.97
N VAL A 57 -7.84 -22.99 12.00
CA VAL A 57 -7.03 -23.67 10.98
C VAL A 57 -5.83 -22.79 10.64
N VAL A 58 -4.72 -23.41 10.24
CA VAL A 58 -3.56 -22.69 9.71
C VAL A 58 -3.77 -22.44 8.22
N VAL A 59 -3.52 -21.19 7.79
CA VAL A 59 -3.43 -20.82 6.37
C VAL A 59 -1.97 -20.50 6.04
N TRP A 60 -1.44 -21.14 5.01
CA TRP A 60 -0.05 -20.99 4.59
C TRP A 60 0.05 -20.53 3.14
N THR A 61 1.00 -19.63 2.88
CA THR A 61 1.41 -19.25 1.53
C THR A 61 2.86 -18.76 1.53
N ARG A 62 3.47 -18.71 0.34
CA ARG A 62 4.76 -18.07 0.11
C ARG A 62 4.65 -17.06 -1.02
N VAL A 63 4.75 -15.77 -0.66
CA VAL A 63 4.83 -14.67 -1.62
C VAL A 63 6.21 -14.64 -2.29
N THR A 64 6.23 -14.39 -3.60
CA THR A 64 7.45 -14.29 -4.42
C THR A 64 7.51 -12.90 -5.06
N PRO A 65 8.27 -11.95 -4.46
CA PRO A 65 8.47 -10.63 -5.05
C PRO A 65 9.49 -10.66 -6.19
N GLU A 66 9.40 -9.72 -7.14
CA GLU A 66 10.42 -9.54 -8.19
C GLU A 66 11.75 -8.97 -7.66
N ALA A 67 11.69 -8.22 -6.56
CA ALA A 67 12.85 -7.64 -5.89
C ALA A 67 12.71 -7.81 -4.38
N ASP A 68 13.82 -8.06 -3.70
CA ASP A 68 13.85 -8.24 -2.25
C ASP A 68 13.32 -7.01 -1.51
N GLY A 69 12.76 -7.27 -0.33
CA GLY A 69 12.19 -6.28 0.55
C GLY A 69 11.07 -6.85 1.44
N GLU A 70 10.62 -6.02 2.38
CA GLU A 70 9.44 -6.34 3.17
C GLU A 70 8.18 -6.31 2.30
N VAL A 71 7.37 -7.35 2.40
CA VAL A 71 6.11 -7.49 1.70
C VAL A 71 4.98 -7.56 2.72
N ARG A 72 3.98 -6.69 2.55
CA ARG A 72 2.75 -6.69 3.34
C ARG A 72 1.69 -7.52 2.63
N VAL A 73 1.26 -8.61 3.27
CA VAL A 73 0.25 -9.55 2.78
C VAL A 73 -1.04 -9.37 3.58
N ARG A 74 -2.16 -9.15 2.88
CA ARG A 74 -3.51 -9.19 3.47
C ARG A 74 -4.11 -10.58 3.27
N TRP A 75 -4.88 -11.05 4.23
CA TRP A 75 -5.60 -12.32 4.14
C TRP A 75 -7.03 -12.17 4.67
N GLN A 76 -7.93 -12.98 4.14
CA GLN A 76 -9.34 -13.03 4.52
C GLN A 76 -9.81 -14.49 4.53
N MET A 77 -10.77 -14.79 5.40
CA MET A 77 -11.51 -16.04 5.46
C MET A 77 -13.00 -15.68 5.39
N ALA A 78 -13.75 -16.37 4.54
CA ALA A 78 -15.16 -16.12 4.31
C ALA A 78 -15.97 -17.43 4.34
N GLU A 79 -17.28 -17.31 4.60
CA GLU A 79 -18.19 -18.46 4.54
C GLU A 79 -18.66 -18.79 3.12
N ASP A 80 -18.40 -17.90 2.17
CA ASP A 80 -18.81 -18.01 0.77
C ASP A 80 -17.65 -17.69 -0.18
N SER A 81 -17.69 -18.27 -1.38
CA SER A 81 -16.65 -18.14 -2.41
C SER A 81 -16.55 -16.73 -3.00
N ASP A 82 -17.62 -15.95 -2.89
CA ASP A 82 -17.67 -14.57 -3.38
C ASP A 82 -17.12 -13.57 -2.35
N PHE A 83 -16.69 -14.06 -1.18
CA PHE A 83 -16.15 -13.26 -0.08
C PHE A 83 -17.12 -12.19 0.43
N THR A 84 -18.43 -12.45 0.37
CA THR A 84 -19.48 -11.52 0.84
C THR A 84 -19.64 -11.53 2.36
N ARG A 85 -19.31 -12.64 3.04
CA ARG A 85 -19.38 -12.80 4.49
C ARG A 85 -18.03 -13.21 5.06
N ILE A 86 -17.19 -12.21 5.32
CA ILE A 86 -15.87 -12.36 5.96
C ILE A 86 -16.04 -12.73 7.45
N VAL A 87 -15.39 -13.80 7.88
CA VAL A 87 -15.37 -14.27 9.29
C VAL A 87 -14.06 -13.96 10.01
N ALA A 88 -12.97 -13.78 9.28
CA ALA A 88 -11.70 -13.32 9.82
C ALA A 88 -10.86 -12.65 8.73
N GLU A 89 -10.07 -11.65 9.10
CA GLU A 89 -9.13 -11.02 8.20
C GLU A 89 -7.93 -10.45 8.95
N GLY A 90 -6.85 -10.17 8.23
CA GLY A 90 -5.67 -9.59 8.83
C GLY A 90 -4.62 -9.18 7.82
N THR A 91 -3.50 -8.73 8.37
CA THR A 91 -2.33 -8.32 7.58
C THR A 91 -1.06 -8.79 8.27
N THR A 92 -0.10 -9.26 7.50
CA THR A 92 1.22 -9.70 7.96
C THR A 92 2.30 -9.09 7.09
N THR A 93 3.43 -8.73 7.68
CA THR A 93 4.64 -8.33 6.96
C THR A 93 5.66 -9.46 7.05
N THR A 94 6.27 -9.81 5.92
CA THR A 94 7.30 -10.86 5.79
C THR A 94 8.42 -10.35 4.89
N ALA A 95 9.61 -10.92 5.04
CA ALA A 95 10.77 -10.63 4.20
C ALA A 95 11.58 -11.92 4.02
N ALA A 96 12.61 -11.92 3.18
CA ALA A 96 13.40 -13.14 2.95
C ALA A 96 14.07 -13.68 4.24
N ASP A 97 14.31 -12.81 5.22
CA ASP A 97 14.87 -13.12 6.53
C ASP A 97 13.83 -13.37 7.63
N ARG A 98 12.53 -13.25 7.33
CA ARG A 98 11.44 -13.39 8.30
C ARG A 98 10.15 -14.01 7.74
#